data_AF-A0A2A7MN05-F1
#
_entry.id   AF-A0A2A7MN05-F1
#
_cell.length_a   1.000
_cell.length_b   1.000
_cell.length_c   1.000
_cell.angle_alpha   90.00
_cell.angle_beta   90.00
_cell.angle_gamma   90.00
#
_symmetry.space_group_name_H-M   'P 1'
#
loop_
_entity.id
_entity.type
_entity.pdbx_description
1 polymer ?
#
loop_
_entity_poly.entity_id
_entity_poly.type
_entity_poly.pdbx_seq_one_letter_code
_entity_poly.pdbx_strand_id
1 'polypeptide(L)' 'AREIPTADESMLIIRFRDPHGIDFPYLLSMLHDSFMSRPNTIVCPGGKMDLAMQLIFTPMILRLIERRNAELVRA' A
#
# COMPACT_ATOMS: atom_id res chain seq x y z
N ALA A 1 20.81 20.05 7.67
CA ALA A 1 20.12 19.07 8.53
C ALA A 1 21.19 18.29 9.30
N ARG A 2 21.01 18.06 10.60
CA ARG A 2 22.00 17.38 11.46
C ARG A 2 21.60 15.95 11.84
N GLU A 3 20.32 15.63 11.77
CA GLU A 3 19.72 14.35 12.16
C GLU A 3 18.82 13.82 11.04
N ILE A 4 18.60 12.51 11.03
CA ILE A 4 17.71 11.84 10.06
C ILE A 4 16.27 12.11 10.50
N PRO A 5 15.39 12.63 9.62
CA PRO A 5 13.97 12.79 9.94
C PRO A 5 13.35 11.46 10.34
N THR A 6 12.57 11.49 11.41
CA THR A 6 11.76 10.36 11.87
C THR A 6 10.60 10.09 10.91
N ALA A 7 9.94 8.94 11.07
CA ALA A 7 8.79 8.58 10.24
C ALA A 7 7.63 9.59 10.40
N ASP A 8 7.44 10.14 11.60
CA ASP A 8 6.40 11.14 11.89
C ASP A 8 6.71 12.52 11.29
N GLU A 9 7.96 12.77 10.89
CA GLU A 9 8.41 13.98 10.20
C GLU A 9 8.38 13.83 8.66
N SER A 10 7.76 12.76 8.16
CA SER A 10 7.73 12.44 6.75
C SER A 10 6.33 12.04 6.26
N MET A 11 6.12 12.14 4.96
CA MET A 11 4.92 11.68 4.28
C MET A 11 5.31 10.57 3.29
N LEU A 12 4.48 9.53 3.23
CA LEU A 12 4.61 8.43 2.28
C LEU A 12 3.67 8.66 1.10
N ILE A 13 4.22 8.65 -0.11
CA ILE A 13 3.47 8.74 -1.36
C ILE A 13 3.41 7.35 -1.98
N ILE A 14 2.20 6.79 -2.08
CA ILE A 14 1.98 5.47 -2.65
C ILE A 14 1.27 5.63 -3.99
N ARG A 15 1.99 5.34 -5.07
CA ARG A 15 1.48 5.42 -6.44
C ARG A 15 1.21 4.04 -6.99
N PHE A 16 -0.04 3.78 -7.35
CA PHE A 16 -0.41 2.59 -8.09
C PHE A 16 -0.17 2.85 -9.59
N ARG A 17 0.64 1.99 -10.22
CA ARG A 17 0.84 2.04 -11.68
C ARG A 17 -0.48 1.80 -12.40
N ASP A 18 -1.19 0.78 -11.95
CA ASP A 18 -2.53 0.43 -12.37
C ASP A 18 -3.44 0.45 -11.13
N PRO A 19 -4.38 1.41 -11.03
CA PRO A 19 -5.29 1.51 -9.89
C PRO A 19 -6.47 0.53 -9.96
N HIS A 20 -6.60 -0.28 -11.01
CA HIS A 20 -7.70 -1.23 -11.14
C HIS A 20 -7.66 -2.30 -10.04
N GLY A 21 -8.81 -2.51 -9.37
CA GLY A 21 -8.94 -3.47 -8.27
C GLY A 21 -8.38 -3.00 -6.93
N ILE A 22 -7.98 -1.73 -6.80
CA ILE A 22 -7.59 -1.12 -5.53
C ILE A 22 -8.79 -0.40 -4.91
N ASP A 23 -9.11 -0.75 -3.67
CA ASP A 23 -10.16 -0.09 -2.90
C ASP A 23 -9.59 1.12 -2.14
N PHE A 24 -9.56 2.27 -2.81
CA PHE A 24 -9.08 3.51 -2.20
C PHE A 24 -9.94 3.98 -1.01
N PRO A 25 -11.28 3.93 -1.06
CA PRO A 25 -12.10 4.22 0.13
C PRO A 25 -11.73 3.40 1.36
N TYR A 26 -11.46 2.10 1.20
CA TYR A 26 -10.97 1.24 2.28
C TYR A 26 -9.58 1.66 2.78
N LEU A 27 -8.64 1.94 1.88
CA LEU A 27 -7.30 2.40 2.28
C LEU A 27 -7.36 3.74 3.03
N LEU A 28 -8.21 4.67 2.61
CA LEU A 28 -8.39 5.97 3.27
C LEU A 28 -9.02 5.84 4.67
N SER A 29 -9.95 4.91 4.85
CA SER A 29 -10.59 4.70 6.16
C SER A 29 -9.65 4.04 7.17
N MET A 30 -8.79 3.13 6.70
CA MET A 30 -7.82 2.42 7.53
C MET A 30 -6.55 3.24 7.81
N LEU A 31 -6.10 4.01 6.83
CA LEU A 31 -4.94 4.91 6.97
C LEU A 31 -5.43 6.30 7.39
N HIS A 32 -5.66 6.51 8.69
CA HIS A 32 -6.09 7.81 9.18
C HIS A 32 -5.16 8.95 8.72
N ASP A 33 -5.71 10.14 8.52
CA ASP A 33 -5.01 11.33 8.00
C ASP A 33 -4.39 11.15 6.60
N SER A 34 -4.80 10.12 5.87
CA SER A 34 -4.42 9.95 4.46
C SER A 34 -5.41 10.65 3.52
N PHE A 35 -4.91 11.03 2.35
CA PHE A 35 -5.72 11.66 1.31
C PHE A 35 -5.23 11.30 -0.08
N MET A 36 -6.08 11.52 -1.07
CA MET A 36 -5.74 11.28 -2.48
C MET A 36 -5.10 12.53 -3.09
N SER A 37 -3.87 12.42 -3.60
CA SER A 37 -3.22 13.50 -4.36
C SER A 37 -3.51 13.40 -5.86
N ARG A 38 -3.79 12.19 -6.35
CA ARG A 38 -4.19 11.87 -7.72
C ARG A 38 -5.15 10.67 -7.70
N PRO A 39 -5.91 10.41 -8.77
CA PRO A 39 -6.81 9.25 -8.84
C PRO A 39 -6.14 7.89 -8.60
N ASN A 40 -4.82 7.78 -8.81
CA ASN A 40 -4.03 6.57 -8.60
C ASN A 40 -2.96 6.71 -7.48
N THR A 41 -3.04 7.76 -6.67
CA THR A 41 -2.00 8.07 -5.68
C THR A 41 -2.60 8.49 -4.35
N ILE A 42 -2.28 7.75 -3.29
CA ILE A 42 -2.60 8.08 -1.90
C ILE A 42 -1.36 8.63 -1.20
N VAL A 43 -1.55 9.62 -0.33
CA VAL A 43 -0.53 10.18 0.54
C VAL A 43 -0.94 9.88 1.97
N CYS A 44 -0.04 9.34 2.79
CA CYS A 44 -0.29 9.07 4.20
C CYS A 44 0.91 9.47 5.07
N PRO A 45 0.72 9.65 6.39
CA PRO A 45 1.84 9.89 7.31
C PRO A 45 2.88 8.77 7.28
N GLY A 46 4.17 9.10 7.37
CA GLY A 46 5.26 8.13 7.30
C GLY A 46 5.21 7.09 8.42
N GLY A 47 4.75 7.46 9.62
CA GLY A 47 4.51 6.53 10.74
C GLY A 47 3.50 5.42 10.42
N LYS A 48 2.67 5.55 9.38
CA LYS A 48 1.69 4.54 8.95
C LYS A 48 2.20 3.61 7.84
N MET A 49 3.50 3.66 7.53
CA MET A 49 4.09 2.87 6.44
C MET A 49 3.87 1.36 6.60
N ASP A 50 4.09 0.80 7.78
CA ASP A 50 3.92 -0.65 8.02
C ASP A 50 2.48 -1.11 7.77
N LEU A 51 1.50 -0.40 8.34
CA LEU A 51 0.08 -0.67 8.10
C LEU A 51 -0.27 -0.54 6.61
N ALA A 52 0.22 0.49 5.92
CA ALA A 52 -0.01 0.66 4.50
C ALA A 52 0.56 -0.50 3.67
N MET A 53 1.78 -0.95 3.99
CA MET A 53 2.39 -2.11 3.35
C MET A 53 1.57 -3.38 3.58
N GLN A 54 1.09 -3.61 4.80
CA GLN A 54 0.26 -4.78 5.11
C GLN A 54 -1.05 -4.78 4.32
N LEU A 55 -1.79 -3.67 4.32
CA LEU A 55 -3.07 -3.56 3.62
C LEU A 55 -2.93 -3.73 2.10
N ILE A 56 -1.82 -3.25 1.52
CA ILE A 56 -1.60 -3.29 0.08
C ILE A 56 -0.98 -4.62 -0.36
N PHE A 57 0.13 -5.04 0.26
CA PHE A 57 0.92 -6.16 -0.24
C PHE A 57 0.39 -7.52 0.19
N THR A 58 -0.21 -7.65 1.37
CA THR A 58 -0.73 -8.95 1.84
C THR A 58 -1.69 -9.59 0.83
N PRO A 59 -2.76 -8.94 0.35
CA PRO A 59 -3.66 -9.54 -0.63
C PRO A 59 -2.98 -9.75 -2.00
N MET A 60 -1.96 -8.97 -2.35
CA MET A 60 -1.20 -9.17 -3.59
C MET A 60 -0.33 -10.44 -3.52
N ILE A 61 0.37 -10.63 -2.41
CA ILE A 61 1.24 -11.79 -2.17
C ILE A 61 0.41 -13.07 -2.09
N LEU A 62 -0.73 -13.05 -1.39
CA LEU A 62 -1.63 -14.19 -1.33
C LEU A 62 -2.09 -14.62 -2.73
N ARG A 63 -2.51 -13.67 -3.58
CA ARG A 63 -2.86 -13.95 -4.98
C ARG A 63 -1.71 -14.53 -5.79
N LEU A 64 -0.47 -14.07 -5.57
CA LEU A 64 0.71 -14.64 -6.24
C LEU A 64 0.97 -16.08 -5.81
N ILE A 65 0.84 -16.37 -4.51
CA ILE A 65 1.01 -17.71 -3.94
C ILE A 65 -0.07 -18.65 -4.48
N GLU A 66 -1.33 -18.23 -4.48
CA GLU A 66 -2.46 -19.00 -5.01
C GLU A 66 -2.24 -19.36 -6.47
N ARG A 67 -1.85 -18.39 -7.30
CA ARG A 67 -1.56 -18.62 -8.72
C ARG A 67 -0.40 -19.60 -8.92
N ARG A 68 0.70 -19.43 -8.17
CA ARG A 68 1.83 -20.38 -8.21
C ARG A 68 1.38 -21.79 -7.86
N ASN A 69 0.60 -21.96 -6.79
CA ASN A 69 0.13 -23.27 -6.36
C ASN A 69 -0.81 -23.91 -7.40
N ALA A 70 -1.69 -23.12 -8.03
CA ALA A 70 -2.57 -23.60 -9.08
C ALA A 70 -1.80 -24.08 -10.33
N GLU A 71 -0.73 -23.38 -10.71
CA GLU A 71 0.14 -23.81 -11.81
C GLU A 71 0.94 -25.08 -11.47
N LEU A 72 1.42 -25.22 -10.23
CA LEU A 72 2.13 -26.44 -9.78
C LEU A 72 1.24 -27.69 -9.78
N VAL A 73 -0.06 -27.54 -9.50
CA VAL A 73 -1.03 -28.66 -9.55
C VAL A 73 -1.36 -29.08 -10.99
N ARG A 74 -1.15 -28.18 -11.97
CA ARG A 74 -1.42 -28.44 -13.40
C ARG A 74 -0.24 -29.08 -14.14
N ALA A 75 0.96 -28.99 -13.60
CA ALA A 75 2.19 -29.57 -14.15
C ALA A 75 2.34 -31.05 -13.75
#